data_AF-A0A7S2NBQ5-F1
#
_entry.id   AF-A0A7S2NBQ5-F1
#
_cell.length_a   1.000
_cell.length_b   1.000
_cell.length_c   1.000
_cell.angle_alpha   90.00
_cell.angle_beta   90.00
_cell.angle_gamma   90.00
#
_symmetry.space_group_name_H-M   'P 1'
#
loop_
_entity.id
_entity.type
_entity.pdbx_description
1 polymer ?
#
loop_
_entity_poly.entity_id
_entity_poly.type
_entity_poly.pdbx_seq_one_letter_code
_entity_poly.pdbx_strand_id
1 'polypeptide(L)'
;GGPRADAPSHRYYVVASWLQDVADSDRLRSLPFGRLVSIVRSSANHMGLLGHRAGLLVPYAQSEECERRVNAVTGKPTAVAPDENYVKTWQELRSLLSKLLAQQTDKMIEVSKIKTSFRASFRVELSETVFGHRSLSKLLADPSLGTGFELEIVQGSRNVLRLAEPVRHASADASRKAGGPTPTGASVSAPPPPKQLQ
;
A
#
# COMPACT_ATOMS: atom_id res chain seq x y z
N GLY A 1 -20.34 -26.77 10.01
CA GLY A 1 -20.33 -26.60 8.55
C GLY A 1 -20.68 -25.17 8.23
N GLY A 2 -19.81 -24.48 7.49
CA GLY A 2 -20.06 -23.11 7.05
C GLY A 2 -21.01 -23.08 5.84
N PRO A 3 -21.57 -21.91 5.52
CA PRO A 3 -22.44 -21.75 4.37
C PRO A 3 -21.72 -21.91 3.01
N ARG A 4 -22.48 -22.32 1.98
CA ARG A 4 -21.99 -22.53 0.60
C ARG A 4 -21.71 -21.19 -0.12
N ALA A 5 -20.75 -21.22 -1.05
CA ALA A 5 -19.99 -20.07 -1.53
C ALA A 5 -20.56 -19.31 -2.76
N ASP A 6 -21.69 -19.75 -3.33
CA ASP A 6 -22.04 -19.53 -4.73
C ASP A 6 -23.06 -18.39 -5.01
N ALA A 7 -23.56 -17.66 -4.01
CA ALA A 7 -24.54 -16.56 -4.20
C ALA A 7 -23.98 -15.15 -3.83
N PRO A 8 -23.89 -14.17 -4.76
CA PRO A 8 -23.21 -12.87 -4.54
C PRO A 8 -23.87 -11.93 -3.52
N SER A 9 -25.20 -11.91 -3.44
CA SER A 9 -26.00 -11.08 -2.52
C SER A 9 -26.15 -11.68 -1.12
N HIS A 10 -25.56 -12.86 -0.88
CA HIS A 10 -25.83 -13.70 0.28
C HIS A 10 -24.74 -13.65 1.37
N ARG A 11 -23.63 -12.91 1.21
CA ARG A 11 -22.48 -13.02 2.13
C ARG A 11 -22.78 -12.61 3.59
N TYR A 12 -23.51 -11.51 3.80
CA TYR A 12 -23.88 -11.07 5.16
C TYR A 12 -25.10 -11.81 5.70
N TYR A 13 -26.13 -11.99 4.86
CA TYR A 13 -27.39 -12.63 5.25
C TYR A 13 -27.19 -14.09 5.62
N VAL A 14 -26.31 -14.79 4.92
CA VAL A 14 -26.05 -16.19 5.18
C VAL A 14 -25.25 -16.38 6.47
N VAL A 15 -24.29 -15.50 6.76
CA VAL A 15 -23.61 -15.51 8.07
C VAL A 15 -24.58 -15.13 9.18
N ALA A 16 -25.48 -14.17 8.96
CA ALA A 16 -26.50 -13.80 9.93
C ALA A 16 -27.50 -14.95 10.19
N SER A 17 -27.93 -15.66 9.14
CA SER A 17 -28.81 -16.83 9.23
C SER A 17 -28.12 -17.96 9.97
N TRP A 18 -26.89 -18.28 9.57
CA TRP A 18 -26.08 -19.29 10.25
C TRP A 18 -25.90 -18.96 11.72
N LEU A 19 -25.58 -17.71 12.07
CA LEU A 19 -25.48 -17.26 13.46
C LEU A 19 -26.78 -17.45 14.23
N GLN A 20 -27.94 -17.24 13.60
CA GLN A 20 -29.23 -17.47 14.23
C GLN A 20 -29.49 -18.97 14.48
N ASP A 21 -29.08 -19.82 13.54
CA ASP A 21 -29.24 -21.27 13.63
C ASP A 21 -28.31 -21.89 14.70
N VAL A 22 -27.03 -21.50 14.71
CA VAL A 22 -26.01 -22.12 15.58
C VAL A 22 -25.82 -21.44 16.93
N ALA A 23 -26.34 -20.22 17.13
CA ALA A 23 -26.19 -19.57 18.42
C ALA A 23 -27.02 -20.30 19.48
N ASP A 24 -26.33 -20.94 20.42
CA ASP A 24 -26.95 -21.50 21.63
C ASP A 24 -27.47 -20.41 22.57
N SER A 25 -27.04 -19.15 22.38
CA SER A 25 -27.50 -18.03 23.19
C SER A 25 -28.87 -17.52 22.71
N ASP A 26 -29.86 -17.56 23.61
CA ASP A 26 -31.18 -16.95 23.38
C ASP A 26 -31.09 -15.48 22.96
N ARG A 27 -30.05 -14.77 23.41
CA ARG A 27 -29.81 -13.35 23.08
C ARG A 27 -29.67 -13.07 21.59
N LEU A 28 -29.01 -13.95 20.83
CA LEU A 28 -28.85 -13.74 19.39
C LEU A 28 -30.09 -14.20 18.63
N ARG A 29 -30.73 -15.28 19.08
CA ARG A 29 -31.98 -15.80 18.50
C ARG A 29 -33.15 -14.85 18.68
N SER A 30 -33.19 -14.10 19.80
CA SER A 30 -34.23 -13.11 20.07
C SER A 30 -34.06 -11.82 19.25
N LEU A 31 -32.92 -11.61 18.60
CA LEU A 31 -32.73 -10.40 17.79
C LEU A 31 -33.46 -10.53 16.46
N PRO A 32 -34.11 -9.44 16.00
CA PRO A 32 -34.63 -9.38 14.64
C PRO A 32 -33.50 -9.64 13.64
N PHE A 33 -33.79 -10.39 12.58
CA PHE A 33 -32.80 -10.77 11.57
C PHE A 33 -32.07 -9.56 10.96
N GLY A 34 -32.79 -8.46 10.70
CA GLY A 34 -32.18 -7.21 10.23
C GLY A 34 -31.13 -6.63 11.20
N ARG A 35 -31.30 -6.82 12.50
CA ARG A 35 -30.32 -6.41 13.52
C ARG A 35 -29.09 -7.31 13.48
N LEU A 36 -29.26 -8.62 13.32
CA LEU A 36 -28.15 -9.56 13.12
C LEU A 36 -27.34 -9.21 11.88
N VAL A 37 -27.98 -8.96 10.74
CA VAL A 37 -27.30 -8.52 9.50
C VAL A 37 -26.51 -7.24 9.72
N SER A 38 -27.06 -6.28 10.47
CA SER A 38 -26.35 -5.04 10.82
C SER A 38 -25.12 -5.28 11.70
N ILE A 39 -25.21 -6.19 12.67
CA ILE A 39 -24.08 -6.61 13.52
C ILE A 39 -22.99 -7.26 12.67
N VAL A 40 -23.34 -8.20 11.78
CA VAL A 40 -22.37 -8.87 10.89
C VAL A 40 -21.70 -7.86 9.97
N ARG A 41 -22.46 -6.93 9.37
CA ARG A 41 -21.92 -5.86 8.53
C ARG A 41 -20.97 -4.95 9.31
N SER A 42 -21.34 -4.58 10.54
CA SER A 42 -20.48 -3.76 11.41
C SER A 42 -19.19 -4.49 11.81
N SER A 43 -19.29 -5.80 12.06
CA SER A 43 -18.16 -6.67 12.40
C SER A 43 -17.15 -6.79 11.26
N ALA A 44 -17.63 -6.79 10.01
CA ALA A 44 -16.82 -6.84 8.80
C ALA A 44 -16.18 -5.50 8.45
N ASN A 45 -16.91 -4.39 8.60
CA ASN A 45 -16.48 -3.09 8.09
C ASN A 45 -15.72 -2.23 9.12
N HIS A 46 -16.02 -2.37 10.41
CA HIS A 46 -15.52 -1.45 11.43
C HIS A 46 -14.70 -2.14 12.51
N MET A 47 -15.13 -3.31 12.97
CA MET A 47 -14.51 -3.94 14.13
C MET A 47 -13.31 -4.82 13.78
N GLY A 48 -13.11 -5.15 12.50
CA GLY A 48 -12.05 -6.08 12.08
C GLY A 48 -12.21 -7.46 12.72
N LEU A 49 -13.46 -7.89 12.98
CA LEU A 49 -13.77 -9.23 13.49
C LEU A 49 -13.98 -10.22 12.36
N LEU A 50 -14.55 -9.74 11.25
CA LEU A 50 -14.72 -10.48 10.01
C LEU A 50 -13.95 -9.79 8.89
N GLY A 51 -13.59 -10.55 7.88
CA GLY A 51 -12.99 -10.03 6.65
C GLY A 51 -13.35 -10.91 5.47
N HIS A 52 -12.74 -10.65 4.32
CA HIS A 52 -13.05 -11.37 3.09
C HIS A 52 -11.87 -12.25 2.65
N ARG A 53 -12.18 -13.43 2.11
CA ARG A 53 -11.24 -14.30 1.37
C ARG A 53 -11.96 -14.98 0.22
N ALA A 54 -11.44 -14.85 -1.01
CA ALA A 54 -12.11 -15.34 -2.22
C ALA A 54 -13.58 -14.86 -2.30
N GLY A 55 -13.82 -13.64 -1.84
CA GLY A 55 -15.14 -13.05 -1.71
C GLY A 55 -15.98 -13.53 -0.51
N LEU A 56 -15.68 -14.64 0.15
CA LEU A 56 -16.47 -15.12 1.29
C LEU A 56 -16.15 -14.34 2.57
N LEU A 57 -17.16 -14.20 3.43
CA LEU A 57 -16.97 -13.61 4.75
C LEU A 57 -16.38 -14.67 5.71
N VAL A 58 -15.25 -14.36 6.31
CA VAL A 58 -14.47 -15.26 7.17
C VAL A 58 -14.04 -14.54 8.45
N PRO A 59 -13.66 -15.26 9.52
CA PRO A 59 -13.00 -14.66 10.67
C PRO A 59 -11.80 -13.82 10.22
N TYR A 60 -11.62 -12.64 10.81
CA TYR A 60 -10.62 -11.68 10.33
C TYR A 60 -9.20 -12.27 10.27
N ALA A 61 -8.81 -13.10 11.24
CA ALA A 61 -7.51 -13.79 11.25
C ALA A 61 -7.23 -14.61 9.97
N GLN A 62 -8.27 -15.08 9.29
CA GLN A 62 -8.19 -15.83 8.05
C GLN A 62 -8.44 -14.95 6.81
N SER A 63 -8.74 -13.67 6.95
CA SER A 63 -9.05 -12.79 5.81
C SER A 63 -7.80 -12.39 5.02
N GLU A 64 -7.99 -12.04 3.75
CA GLU A 64 -6.95 -11.44 2.90
C GLU A 64 -6.48 -10.09 3.44
N GLU A 65 -7.35 -9.36 4.16
CA GLU A 65 -7.00 -8.09 4.79
C GLU A 65 -6.01 -8.29 5.94
N CYS A 66 -6.23 -9.31 6.79
CA CYS A 66 -5.31 -9.63 7.88
C CYS A 66 -3.97 -10.12 7.32
N GLU A 67 -4.01 -10.97 6.30
CA GLU A 67 -2.80 -11.41 5.57
C GLU A 67 -2.02 -10.21 5.02
N ARG A 68 -2.68 -9.30 4.29
CA ARG A 68 -2.08 -8.08 3.75
C ARG A 68 -1.49 -7.19 4.85
N ARG A 69 -2.15 -7.10 6.00
CA ARG A 69 -1.65 -6.36 7.16
C ARG A 69 -0.38 -6.97 7.73
N VAL A 70 -0.36 -8.28 7.94
CA VAL A 70 0.83 -8.99 8.45
C VAL A 70 1.98 -8.90 7.45
N ASN A 71 1.69 -9.07 6.16
CA ASN A 71 2.67 -8.95 5.08
C ASN A 71 3.24 -7.54 5.00
N ALA A 72 2.41 -6.49 5.13
CA ALA A 72 2.89 -5.11 5.20
C ALA A 72 3.87 -4.91 6.35
N VAL A 73 3.54 -5.36 7.57
CA VAL A 73 4.44 -5.22 8.73
C VAL A 73 5.74 -6.00 8.55
N THR A 74 5.70 -7.12 7.84
CA THR A 74 6.86 -8.00 7.63
C THR A 74 7.61 -7.76 6.32
N GLY A 75 7.19 -6.80 5.49
CA GLY A 75 7.79 -6.51 4.19
C GLY A 75 7.65 -7.66 3.17
N LYS A 76 6.61 -8.48 3.29
CA LYS A 76 6.37 -9.62 2.38
C LYS A 76 5.39 -9.26 1.26
N PRO A 77 5.54 -9.80 0.05
CA PRO A 77 4.56 -9.60 -1.01
C PRO A 77 3.26 -10.35 -0.70
N THR A 78 2.13 -9.75 -1.08
CA THR A 78 0.81 -10.38 -1.06
C THR A 78 0.37 -10.69 -2.48
N ALA A 79 -0.19 -11.89 -2.70
CA ALA A 79 -0.74 -12.35 -3.98
C ALA A 79 0.28 -12.35 -5.15
N VAL A 80 1.53 -12.70 -4.86
CA VAL A 80 2.59 -12.94 -5.86
C VAL A 80 2.89 -14.43 -5.86
N ALA A 81 2.91 -15.07 -7.03
CA ALA A 81 3.26 -16.48 -7.14
C ALA A 81 4.74 -16.72 -6.81
N PRO A 82 5.15 -17.91 -6.34
CA PRO A 82 6.53 -18.18 -5.92
C PRO A 82 7.58 -17.96 -7.03
N ASP A 83 7.17 -18.08 -8.29
CA ASP A 83 7.98 -17.94 -9.50
C ASP A 83 7.87 -16.55 -10.16
N GLU A 84 7.02 -15.67 -9.65
CA GLU A 84 6.84 -14.32 -10.18
C GLU A 84 7.90 -13.34 -9.62
N ASN A 85 8.47 -12.54 -10.50
CA ASN A 85 9.32 -11.43 -10.11
C ASN A 85 8.46 -10.28 -9.59
N TYR A 86 8.92 -9.61 -8.52
CA TYR A 86 8.25 -8.44 -7.96
C TYR A 86 9.25 -7.37 -7.57
N VAL A 87 8.78 -6.13 -7.49
CA VAL A 87 9.60 -4.98 -7.11
C VAL A 87 9.98 -5.05 -5.63
N LYS A 88 11.29 -5.05 -5.33
CA LYS A 88 11.81 -5.27 -3.96
C LYS A 88 12.30 -4.02 -3.26
N THR A 89 12.66 -2.98 -4.02
CA THR A 89 13.32 -1.79 -3.46
C THR A 89 12.69 -0.49 -3.95
N TRP A 90 12.82 0.57 -3.15
CA TRP A 90 12.33 1.91 -3.52
C TRP A 90 13.04 2.48 -4.74
N GLN A 91 14.32 2.18 -4.92
CA GLN A 91 15.07 2.63 -6.11
C GLN A 91 14.54 1.95 -7.39
N GLU A 92 14.30 0.65 -7.33
CA GLU A 92 13.70 -0.10 -8.43
C GLU A 92 12.30 0.42 -8.75
N LEU A 93 11.46 0.61 -7.73
CA LEU A 93 10.11 1.17 -7.88
C LEU A 93 10.13 2.52 -8.60
N ARG A 94 10.98 3.45 -8.14
CA ARG A 94 11.13 4.78 -8.76
C ARG A 94 11.60 4.67 -10.21
N SER A 95 12.61 3.83 -10.49
CA SER A 95 13.12 3.64 -11.85
C SER A 95 12.03 3.11 -12.80
N LEU A 96 11.26 2.11 -12.36
CA LEU A 96 10.18 1.53 -13.16
C LEU A 96 9.01 2.50 -13.34
N LEU A 97 8.63 3.25 -12.30
CA LEU A 97 7.59 4.27 -12.41
C LEU A 97 7.99 5.39 -13.36
N SER A 98 9.23 5.90 -13.28
CA SER A 98 9.72 6.92 -14.22
C SER A 98 9.68 6.42 -15.66
N LYS A 99 10.13 5.17 -15.90
CA LYS A 99 10.06 4.54 -17.23
C LYS A 99 8.62 4.39 -17.71
N LEU A 100 7.72 3.96 -16.83
CA LEU A 100 6.32 3.74 -17.16
C LEU A 100 5.61 5.05 -17.51
N LEU A 101 5.82 6.11 -16.73
CA LEU A 101 5.24 7.43 -16.97
C LEU A 101 5.83 8.08 -18.22
N ALA A 102 7.12 7.90 -18.50
CA ALA A 102 7.74 8.39 -19.73
C ALA A 102 7.16 7.78 -21.01
N GLN A 103 6.49 6.61 -20.92
CA GLN A 103 5.78 5.99 -22.03
C GLN A 103 4.35 6.55 -22.24
N GLN A 104 3.81 7.31 -21.28
CA GLN A 104 2.49 7.91 -21.37
C GLN A 104 2.57 9.29 -22.02
N THR A 105 1.64 9.62 -22.91
CA THR A 105 1.61 10.92 -23.63
C THR A 105 1.65 12.11 -22.66
N ASP A 106 0.87 12.05 -21.58
CA ASP A 106 0.76 13.14 -20.61
C ASP A 106 1.67 12.95 -19.38
N LYS A 107 2.54 11.94 -19.38
CA LYS A 107 3.33 11.51 -18.19
C LYS A 107 2.46 11.27 -16.96
N MET A 108 1.24 10.79 -17.17
CA MET A 108 0.25 10.49 -16.14
C MET A 108 -0.30 9.08 -16.32
N ILE A 109 -0.64 8.42 -15.22
CA ILE A 109 -1.31 7.12 -15.23
C ILE A 109 -2.33 7.02 -14.09
N GLU A 110 -3.49 6.44 -14.35
CA GLU A 110 -4.46 6.13 -13.31
C GLU A 110 -3.88 5.06 -12.35
N VAL A 111 -4.03 5.28 -11.04
CA VAL A 111 -3.49 4.38 -10.02
C VAL A 111 -3.99 2.93 -10.20
N SER A 112 -5.25 2.76 -10.61
CA SER A 112 -5.85 1.44 -10.88
C SER A 112 -5.18 0.68 -12.02
N LYS A 113 -4.51 1.37 -12.95
CA LYS A 113 -3.84 0.77 -14.11
C LYS A 113 -2.39 0.40 -13.84
N ILE A 114 -1.75 1.00 -12.83
CA ILE A 114 -0.30 0.85 -12.58
C ILE A 114 0.11 -0.62 -12.47
N LYS A 115 -0.58 -1.44 -11.67
CA LYS A 115 -0.21 -2.86 -11.53
C LYS A 115 -0.27 -3.61 -12.85
N THR A 116 -1.35 -3.44 -13.60
CA THR A 116 -1.52 -4.06 -14.91
C THR A 116 -0.42 -3.61 -15.88
N SER A 117 -0.06 -2.32 -15.84
CA SER A 117 1.03 -1.78 -16.67
C SER A 117 2.41 -2.28 -16.24
N PHE A 118 2.67 -2.50 -14.95
CA PHE A 118 3.91 -3.12 -14.48
C PHE A 118 4.07 -4.53 -15.04
N ARG A 119 3.00 -5.33 -14.98
CA ARG A 119 2.97 -6.68 -15.56
C ARG A 119 3.19 -6.66 -17.07
N ALA A 120 2.47 -5.79 -17.78
CA ALA A 120 2.51 -5.72 -19.23
C ALA A 120 3.87 -5.20 -19.76
N SER A 121 4.40 -4.12 -19.18
CA SER A 121 5.61 -3.47 -19.69
C SER A 121 6.91 -4.09 -19.19
N PHE A 122 6.93 -4.64 -17.96
CA PHE A 122 8.16 -5.07 -17.31
C PHE A 122 8.16 -6.54 -16.86
N ARG A 123 7.03 -7.24 -16.95
CA ARG A 123 6.85 -8.61 -16.44
C ARG A 123 7.24 -8.75 -14.96
N VAL A 124 6.91 -7.73 -14.16
CA VAL A 124 7.09 -7.74 -12.70
C VAL A 124 5.79 -7.36 -12.01
N GLU A 125 5.57 -7.97 -10.84
CA GLU A 125 4.47 -7.66 -9.94
C GLU A 125 4.80 -6.47 -9.03
N LEU A 126 3.79 -5.64 -8.78
CA LEU A 126 3.87 -4.57 -7.80
C LEU A 126 3.03 -4.93 -6.57
N SER A 127 3.72 -5.22 -5.46
CA SER A 127 3.10 -5.55 -4.18
C SER A 127 3.43 -4.48 -3.14
N GLU A 128 2.41 -3.74 -2.72
CA GLU A 128 2.54 -2.62 -1.78
C GLU A 128 2.96 -3.06 -0.39
N THR A 129 2.67 -4.31 -0.04
CA THR A 129 3.02 -4.86 1.27
C THR A 129 4.52 -5.09 1.43
N VAL A 130 5.27 -5.24 0.33
CA VAL A 130 6.75 -5.26 0.36
C VAL A 130 7.30 -3.96 0.94
N PHE A 131 6.56 -2.86 0.73
CA PHE A 131 6.92 -1.52 1.18
C PHE A 131 6.19 -1.09 2.46
N GLY A 132 5.43 -1.98 3.11
CA GLY A 132 4.71 -1.65 4.34
C GLY A 132 3.34 -1.00 4.16
N HIS A 133 2.81 -0.94 2.93
CA HIS A 133 1.53 -0.30 2.67
C HIS A 133 0.42 -1.32 2.39
N ARG A 134 -0.81 -0.98 2.80
CA ARG A 134 -2.01 -1.81 2.56
C ARG A 134 -2.77 -1.45 1.28
N SER A 135 -2.44 -0.32 0.65
CA SER A 135 -3.08 0.13 -0.59
C SER A 135 -2.10 0.88 -1.47
N LEU A 136 -2.32 0.81 -2.79
CA LEU A 136 -1.48 1.46 -3.79
C LEU A 136 -1.41 2.97 -3.64
N SER A 137 -2.54 3.63 -3.39
CA SER A 137 -2.55 5.07 -3.18
C SER A 137 -1.70 5.49 -1.97
N LYS A 138 -1.65 4.68 -0.92
CA LYS A 138 -0.79 4.96 0.25
C LYS A 138 0.69 4.74 -0.07
N LEU A 139 1.03 3.70 -0.83
CA LEU A 139 2.39 3.49 -1.32
C LEU A 139 2.87 4.68 -2.16
N LEU A 140 2.02 5.15 -3.06
CA LEU A 140 2.36 6.22 -4.00
C LEU A 140 2.40 7.61 -3.37
N ALA A 141 1.76 7.78 -2.22
CA ALA A 141 1.84 8.99 -1.41
C ALA A 141 2.99 8.97 -0.39
N ASP A 142 3.77 7.88 -0.32
CA ASP A 142 4.83 7.75 0.68
C ASP A 142 6.03 8.67 0.36
N PRO A 143 6.59 9.39 1.34
CA PRO A 143 7.74 10.26 1.14
C PRO A 143 8.98 9.55 0.57
N SER A 144 9.13 8.24 0.81
CA SER A 144 10.25 7.43 0.31
C SER A 144 10.25 7.32 -1.22
N LEU A 145 9.11 7.57 -1.86
CA LEU A 145 9.00 7.66 -3.32
C LEU A 145 9.73 8.90 -3.87
N GLY A 146 9.94 9.92 -3.04
CA GLY A 146 10.61 11.17 -3.37
C GLY A 146 9.73 12.18 -4.09
N THR A 147 10.27 13.36 -4.34
CA THR A 147 9.55 14.52 -4.93
C THR A 147 9.35 14.43 -6.44
N GLY A 148 9.85 13.39 -7.10
CA GLY A 148 9.72 13.21 -8.55
C GLY A 148 8.34 12.70 -9.00
N PHE A 149 7.45 12.38 -8.06
CA PHE A 149 6.13 11.83 -8.33
C PHE A 149 5.08 12.57 -7.51
N GLU A 150 3.96 12.88 -8.15
CA GLU A 150 2.85 13.56 -7.50
C GLU A 150 1.57 12.77 -7.70
N LEU A 151 0.85 12.55 -6.61
CA LEU A 151 -0.43 11.85 -6.61
C LEU A 151 -1.56 12.89 -6.59
N GLU A 152 -2.36 12.92 -7.65
CA GLU A 152 -3.48 13.87 -7.78
C GLU A 152 -4.83 13.16 -7.77
N ILE A 153 -5.83 13.81 -7.19
CA ILE A 153 -7.22 13.37 -7.22
C ILE A 153 -7.93 14.12 -8.35
N VAL A 154 -8.29 13.40 -9.41
CA VAL A 154 -9.08 13.90 -10.53
C VAL A 154 -10.58 13.70 -10.22
N GLN A 155 -11.44 14.40 -10.95
CA GLN A 155 -12.90 14.33 -10.80
C GLN A 155 -13.41 12.90 -10.61
N GLY A 156 -14.26 12.71 -9.59
CA GLY A 156 -14.91 11.42 -9.33
C GLY A 156 -14.03 10.38 -8.62
N SER A 157 -13.18 10.80 -7.68
CA SER A 157 -12.34 9.93 -6.81
C SER A 157 -11.25 9.12 -7.54
N ARG A 158 -10.93 9.50 -8.78
CA ARG A 158 -9.85 8.85 -9.54
C ARG A 158 -8.52 9.42 -9.11
N ASN A 159 -7.64 8.56 -8.60
CA ASN A 159 -6.26 8.94 -8.30
C ASN A 159 -5.40 8.73 -9.55
N VAL A 160 -4.62 9.73 -9.91
CA VAL A 160 -3.62 9.65 -10.98
C VAL A 160 -2.24 9.93 -10.40
N LEU A 161 -1.23 9.19 -10.87
CA LEU A 161 0.17 9.46 -10.57
C LEU A 161 0.77 10.21 -11.75
N ARG A 162 1.42 11.34 -11.50
CA ARG A 162 2.14 12.13 -12.49
C ARG A 162 3.62 12.24 -12.15
N LEU A 163 4.44 12.40 -13.18
CA LEU A 163 5.84 12.76 -12.98
C LEU A 163 5.91 14.26 -12.64
N ALA A 164 6.49 14.61 -11.49
CA ALA A 164 6.69 16.00 -11.14
C ALA A 164 7.64 16.65 -12.15
N GLU A 165 7.27 17.83 -12.65
CA GLU A 165 8.21 18.65 -13.40
C GLU A 165 9.40 18.96 -12.48
N PRO A 166 10.66 18.80 -12.92
CA PRO A 166 11.78 19.21 -12.12
C PRO A 166 11.60 20.69 -11.83
N VAL A 167 11.41 21.03 -10.55
CA VAL A 167 11.39 22.42 -10.10
C VAL A 167 12.72 22.99 -10.56
N ARG A 168 12.68 23.78 -11.63
CA ARG A 168 13.83 24.54 -12.08
C ARG A 168 14.07 25.49 -10.93
N HIS A 169 14.96 25.13 -10.01
CA HIS A 169 15.47 26.05 -9.03
C HIS A 169 16.01 27.21 -9.84
N ALA A 170 15.21 28.29 -9.90
CA ALA A 170 15.59 29.52 -10.54
C ALA A 170 16.87 29.93 -9.83
N SER A 171 17.99 29.82 -10.55
CA SER A 171 19.29 30.31 -10.14
C SER A 171 19.19 31.81 -9.91
N ALA A 172 18.77 32.20 -8.71
CA ALA A 172 18.59 33.58 -8.27
C ALA A 172 19.34 33.77 -6.95
N ASP A 173 20.65 33.55 -6.99
CA ASP A 173 21.70 34.21 -6.19
C ASP A 173 23.04 33.52 -6.52
N ALA A 174 24.20 34.15 -6.76
CA ALA A 174 24.56 35.54 -6.65
C ALA A 174 25.76 35.82 -7.56
N SER A 175 25.61 36.80 -8.45
CA SER A 175 26.70 37.65 -8.88
C SER A 175 27.19 38.43 -7.65
N ARG A 176 28.23 37.92 -6.97
CA ARG A 176 29.05 38.71 -6.04
C ARG A 176 30.53 38.59 -6.45
N LYS A 177 30.95 39.65 -7.13
CA LYS A 177 32.31 40.18 -7.31
C LYS A 177 33.45 39.47 -6.58
N ALA A 178 34.43 39.06 -7.39
CA ALA A 178 35.87 39.30 -7.28
C ALA A 178 36.48 39.69 -5.91
N GLY A 179 37.50 38.92 -5.49
CA GLY A 179 38.69 39.45 -4.80
C GLY A 179 39.27 38.58 -3.68
N GLY A 180 40.46 38.01 -3.88
CA GLY A 180 41.40 37.68 -2.79
C GLY A 180 41.98 36.26 -2.75
N PRO A 181 43.32 36.07 -2.81
CA PRO A 181 44.00 34.76 -2.85
C PRO A 181 44.58 34.27 -1.49
N THR A 182 44.53 32.94 -1.28
CA THR A 182 45.45 31.99 -0.54
C THR A 182 46.02 32.31 0.87
N PRO A 183 46.69 31.37 1.58
CA PRO A 183 46.39 29.96 1.93
C PRO A 183 46.63 29.70 3.45
N THR A 184 46.63 28.42 3.87
CA THR A 184 47.45 27.81 4.97
C THR A 184 46.69 27.17 6.14
N GLY A 185 46.75 25.83 6.20
CA GLY A 185 47.28 25.11 7.38
C GLY A 185 46.31 24.55 8.43
N ALA A 186 46.71 23.37 8.94
CA ALA A 186 46.29 22.63 10.14
C ALA A 186 45.07 21.68 9.96
N SER A 187 45.17 20.34 9.95
CA SER A 187 45.89 19.33 10.77
C SER A 187 45.08 18.81 11.97
N VAL A 188 44.92 17.47 11.98
CA VAL A 188 44.62 16.51 13.09
C VAL A 188 43.23 16.54 13.76
N SER A 189 42.49 15.42 13.69
CA SER A 189 42.45 14.42 14.78
C SER A 189 41.37 13.36 14.58
N ALA A 190 41.75 12.10 14.75
CA ALA A 190 40.90 10.91 14.67
C ALA A 190 40.29 10.58 16.06
N PRO A 191 39.06 10.05 16.13
CA PRO A 191 38.47 9.58 17.38
C PRO A 191 38.86 8.13 17.76
N PRO A 192 38.86 7.78 19.07
CA PRO A 192 39.36 6.51 19.62
C PRO A 192 38.37 5.33 19.50
N PRO A 193 38.85 4.07 19.71
CA PRO A 193 38.03 2.86 19.61
C PRO A 193 37.13 2.59 20.84
N PRO A 194 36.09 1.76 20.69
CA PRO A 194 35.11 1.47 21.76
C PRO A 194 35.65 0.50 22.83
N LYS A 195 35.23 0.73 24.07
CA LYS A 195 35.49 -0.14 25.23
C LYS A 195 34.65 -1.40 25.14
N GLN A 196 35.28 -2.57 25.29
CA GLN A 196 34.58 -3.83 25.54
C GLN A 196 34.07 -3.86 26.99
N LEU A 197 32.80 -4.21 27.18
CA LEU A 197 32.26 -4.66 28.47
C LEU A 197 32.30 -6.19 28.49
N GLN A 198 32.78 -6.72 29.62
CA GLN A 198 32.67 -8.13 30.04
C GLN A 198 31.24 -8.49 30.41
#